data_AF-A0A229VVT0-F1
#
_entry.id   AF-A0A229VVT0-F1
#
_cell.length_a   1.000
_cell.length_b   1.000
_cell.length_c   1.000
_cell.angle_alpha   90.00
_cell.angle_beta   90.00
_cell.angle_gamma   90.00
#
_symmetry.space_group_name_H-M   'P 1'
#
loop_
_entity.id
_entity.type
_entity.pdbx_description
1 polymer ?
#
loop_
_entity_poly.entity_id
_entity_poly.type
_entity_poly.pdbx_seq_one_letter_code
_entity_poly.pdbx_strand_id
1 'polypeptide(L)'
;MHYDNAGNTLPEEPDEPLILPSAFKHGVSENDILHAWRMARGPVDVNYHRDPPTYMYVGPGVSGAVWYEIGTASRAGYDQELIVHAMKARKSYLRKEGLR
;
A
#
# COMPACT_ATOMS: atom_id res chain seq x y z
N MET A 1 -10.47 19.94 -6.01
CA MET A 1 -11.86 20.02 -5.48
C MET A 1 -12.83 19.39 -6.47
N HIS A 2 -13.16 18.11 -6.25
CA HIS A 2 -14.23 17.43 -6.98
C HIS A 2 -15.54 17.52 -6.18
N TYR A 3 -16.63 17.84 -6.85
CA TYR A 3 -17.96 17.95 -6.23
C TYR A 3 -18.89 16.88 -6.81
N ASP A 4 -19.78 16.34 -5.98
CA ASP A 4 -20.89 15.53 -6.47
C ASP A 4 -21.99 16.43 -7.07
N ASN A 5 -23.02 15.80 -7.66
CA ASN A 5 -24.17 16.53 -8.24
C ASN A 5 -25.00 17.30 -7.19
N ALA A 6 -24.74 17.11 -5.90
CA ALA A 6 -25.38 17.81 -4.79
C ALA A 6 -24.52 18.95 -4.22
N GLY A 7 -23.33 19.22 -4.80
CA GLY A 7 -22.43 20.27 -4.36
C GLY A 7 -21.61 19.91 -3.11
N ASN A 8 -21.60 18.64 -2.70
CA ASN A 8 -20.73 18.18 -1.63
C ASN A 8 -19.31 17.98 -2.15
N THR A 9 -18.32 18.37 -1.36
CA THR A 9 -16.93 17.99 -1.61
C THR A 9 -16.82 16.47 -1.51
N LEU A 10 -16.48 15.82 -2.62
CA LEU A 10 -16.03 14.45 -2.57
C LEU A 10 -14.66 14.44 -1.88
N PRO A 11 -14.36 13.46 -1.01
CA PRO A 11 -12.97 13.25 -0.62
C PRO A 11 -12.17 13.10 -1.91
N GLU A 12 -11.06 13.83 -2.02
CA GLU A 12 -10.17 13.61 -3.15
C GLU A 12 -9.70 12.16 -3.05
N GLU A 13 -10.02 11.37 -4.08
CA GLU A 13 -9.46 10.03 -4.21
C GLU A 13 -7.93 10.20 -4.13
N PRO A 14 -7.25 9.47 -3.24
CA PRO A 14 -5.80 9.60 -3.15
C PRO A 14 -5.21 9.36 -4.53
N ASP A 15 -4.29 10.23 -4.94
CA ASP A 15 -3.52 10.01 -6.16
C ASP A 15 -2.96 8.58 -6.15
N GLU A 16 -3.09 7.87 -7.28
CA GLU A 16 -2.54 6.52 -7.36
C GLU A 16 -1.05 6.55 -7.01
N PRO A 17 -0.56 5.57 -6.24
CA PRO A 17 0.83 5.56 -5.81
C PRO A 17 1.74 5.30 -7.00
N LEU A 18 2.95 5.84 -6.96
CA LEU A 18 3.99 5.47 -7.91
C LEU A 18 4.60 4.12 -7.49
N ILE A 19 4.39 3.09 -8.30
CA ILE A 19 4.98 1.77 -8.06
C ILE A 19 6.39 1.73 -8.65
N LEU A 20 7.39 1.59 -7.79
CA LEU A 20 8.77 1.49 -8.24
C LEU A 20 9.11 0.08 -8.74
N PRO A 21 10.07 -0.08 -9.67
CA PRO A 21 10.51 -1.39 -10.17
C PRO A 21 10.85 -2.41 -9.07
N SER A 22 11.33 -1.93 -7.91
CA SER A 22 11.66 -2.79 -6.77
C SER A 22 10.47 -3.51 -6.16
N ALA A 23 9.25 -2.96 -6.28
CA ALA A 23 8.03 -3.60 -5.79
C ALA A 23 7.72 -4.92 -6.52
N PHE A 24 8.13 -5.02 -7.79
CA PHE A 24 7.91 -6.21 -8.61
C PHE A 24 8.91 -7.34 -8.38
N LYS A 25 9.94 -7.14 -7.55
CA LYS A 25 11.05 -8.10 -7.35
C LYS A 25 10.59 -9.50 -6.93
N HIS A 26 9.43 -9.61 -6.30
CA HIS A 26 8.86 -10.88 -5.83
C HIS A 26 7.71 -11.42 -6.69
N GLY A 27 7.52 -10.88 -7.90
CA GLY A 27 6.56 -11.39 -8.87
C GLY A 27 5.09 -11.06 -8.57
N VAL A 28 4.83 -10.06 -7.73
CA VAL A 28 3.46 -9.57 -7.49
C VAL A 28 3.00 -8.74 -8.69
N SER A 29 1.80 -9.01 -9.18
CA SER A 29 1.24 -8.24 -10.31
C SER A 29 0.89 -6.82 -9.90
N GLU A 30 0.92 -5.88 -10.84
CA GLU A 30 0.55 -4.48 -10.60
C GLU A 30 -0.88 -4.36 -10.03
N ASN A 31 -1.85 -5.09 -10.60
CA ASN A 31 -3.22 -5.11 -10.11
C ASN A 31 -3.33 -5.59 -8.65
N ASP A 32 -2.56 -6.62 -8.28
CA ASP A 32 -2.54 -7.10 -6.89
C ASP A 32 -1.87 -6.08 -5.96
N ILE A 33 -0.81 -5.40 -6.40
CA ILE A 33 -0.14 -4.34 -5.64
C ILE A 33 -1.13 -3.20 -5.35
N LEU A 34 -1.79 -2.67 -6.40
CA LEU A 34 -2.74 -1.57 -6.28
C LEU A 34 -3.94 -1.96 -5.43
N HIS A 35 -4.50 -3.16 -5.64
CA HIS A 35 -5.63 -3.62 -4.84
C HIS A 35 -5.25 -3.83 -3.36
N ALA A 36 -4.09 -4.44 -3.10
CA ALA A 36 -3.61 -4.63 -1.73
C ALA A 36 -3.33 -3.31 -1.04
N TRP A 37 -2.79 -2.31 -1.74
CA TRP A 37 -2.58 -0.96 -1.22
C TRP A 37 -3.90 -0.25 -0.86
N ARG A 38 -4.90 -0.26 -1.77
CA ARG A 38 -6.22 0.36 -1.53
C ARG A 38 -6.95 -0.26 -0.34
N MET A 39 -6.77 -1.56 -0.13
CA MET A 39 -7.45 -2.34 0.91
C MET A 39 -6.55 -2.62 2.12
N ALA A 40 -5.43 -1.89 2.23
CA ALA A 40 -4.39 -2.16 3.20
C ALA A 40 -4.84 -1.93 4.65
N ARG A 41 -4.21 -2.67 5.56
CA ARG A 41 -4.30 -2.52 7.01
C ARG A 41 -2.91 -2.29 7.61
N GLY A 42 -2.86 -1.66 8.77
CA GLY A 42 -1.63 -1.34 9.48
C GLY A 42 -1.39 0.17 9.63
N PRO A 43 -0.12 0.60 9.79
CA PRO A 43 1.11 -0.15 9.49
C PRO A 43 1.40 -1.29 10.48
N VAL A 44 1.87 -2.43 9.96
CA VAL A 44 2.30 -3.61 10.72
C VAL A 44 3.78 -3.55 11.13
N ASP A 45 4.56 -2.68 10.49
CA ASP A 45 5.98 -2.44 10.79
C ASP A 45 6.44 -1.11 10.20
N VAL A 46 7.53 -0.55 10.72
CA VAL A 46 8.17 0.64 10.17
C VAL A 46 9.69 0.48 10.21
N ASN A 47 10.35 0.63 9.06
CA ASN A 47 11.81 0.60 8.96
C ASN A 47 12.37 2.04 8.93
N TYR A 48 12.77 2.51 10.11
CA TYR A 48 13.41 3.83 10.31
C TYR A 48 14.90 3.89 9.92
N HIS A 49 15.52 2.77 9.53
CA HIS A 49 16.90 2.75 9.04
C HIS A 49 17.02 3.13 7.56
N ARG A 50 15.88 3.34 6.88
CA ARG A 50 15.82 3.87 5.52
C ARG A 50 15.48 5.35 5.55
N ASP A 51 16.00 6.08 4.58
CA ASP A 51 15.65 7.49 4.35
C ASP A 51 15.07 7.64 2.93
N PRO A 52 13.76 7.91 2.78
CA PRO A 52 12.75 8.03 3.85
C PRO A 52 12.43 6.67 4.53
N PRO A 53 11.85 6.68 5.76
CA PRO A 53 11.38 5.47 6.41
C PRO A 53 10.40 4.69 5.53
N THR A 54 10.46 3.37 5.61
CA THR A 54 9.50 2.51 4.90
C THR A 54 8.44 1.99 5.86
N TYR A 55 7.18 2.33 5.60
CA TYR A 55 6.03 1.81 6.32
C TYR A 55 5.58 0.52 5.66
N MET A 56 5.23 -0.47 6.47
CA MET A 56 4.79 -1.76 5.96
C MET A 56 3.34 -1.98 6.32
N TYR A 57 2.53 -2.30 5.33
CA TYR A 57 1.12 -2.61 5.46
C TYR A 57 0.84 -4.03 4.96
N VAL A 58 -0.37 -4.54 5.21
CA VAL A 58 -0.85 -5.78 4.59
C VAL A 58 -2.21 -5.59 3.95
N GLY A 59 -2.41 -6.14 2.76
CA GLY A 59 -3.69 -6.07 2.06
C GLY A 59 -3.94 -7.29 1.16
N PRO A 60 -5.21 -7.59 0.85
CA PRO A 60 -5.56 -8.68 -0.04
C PRO A 60 -5.25 -8.34 -1.50
N GLY A 61 -4.80 -9.33 -2.27
CA GLY A 61 -4.82 -9.27 -3.74
C GLY A 61 -6.24 -9.23 -4.30
N VAL A 62 -6.36 -9.06 -5.61
CA VAL A 62 -7.66 -8.91 -6.30
C VAL A 62 -8.58 -10.11 -6.04
N SER A 63 -8.02 -11.31 -5.97
CA SER A 63 -8.80 -12.54 -5.70
C SER A 63 -9.25 -12.69 -4.24
N GLY A 64 -8.66 -11.94 -3.30
CA GLY A 64 -8.83 -12.11 -1.86
C GLY A 64 -8.17 -13.37 -1.27
N ALA A 65 -7.66 -14.29 -2.09
CA ALA A 65 -7.07 -15.55 -1.64
C ALA A 65 -5.63 -15.42 -1.13
N VAL A 66 -4.91 -14.39 -1.59
CA VAL A 66 -3.52 -14.11 -1.22
C VAL A 66 -3.46 -12.74 -0.58
N TRP A 67 -2.77 -12.65 0.56
CA TRP A 67 -2.44 -11.40 1.21
C TRP A 67 -0.99 -11.01 0.89
N TYR A 68 -0.77 -9.73 0.67
CA TYR A 68 0.51 -9.13 0.34
C TYR A 68 0.93 -8.16 1.43
N GLU A 69 2.23 -8.10 1.72
CA GLU A 69 2.82 -6.98 2.46
C GLU A 69 3.26 -5.91 1.44
N ILE A 70 2.89 -4.66 1.71
CA ILE A 70 3.14 -3.51 0.84
C ILE A 70 4.00 -2.50 1.61
N GLY A 71 5.20 -2.27 1.10
CA GLY A 71 6.12 -1.28 1.66
C GLY A 71 5.97 0.05 0.95
N THR A 72 5.58 1.09 1.69
CA THR A 72 5.43 2.43 1.17
C THR A 72 6.48 3.39 1.75
N ALA A 73 6.77 4.44 1.00
CA ALA A 73 7.62 5.52 1.45
C ALA A 73 7.12 6.86 0.88
N SER A 74 7.19 7.91 1.70
CA SER A 74 6.82 9.27 1.31
C SER A 74 8.08 10.13 1.15
N ARG A 75 8.17 10.90 0.07
CA ARG A 75 9.26 11.87 -0.13
C ARG A 75 8.77 13.26 0.26
N ALA A 76 9.51 13.94 1.13
CA ALA A 76 9.19 15.32 1.51
C ALA A 76 9.07 16.22 0.26
N GLY A 77 7.98 16.99 0.20
CA GLY A 77 7.68 17.88 -0.94
C GLY A 77 7.00 17.20 -2.14
N TYR A 78 6.57 15.95 -2.02
CA TYR A 78 5.77 15.23 -3.01
C TYR A 78 4.54 14.61 -2.33
N ASP A 79 3.36 14.83 -2.90
CA ASP A 79 2.10 14.33 -2.35
C ASP A 79 1.84 12.86 -2.74
N GLN A 80 2.53 12.36 -3.77
CA GLN A 80 2.37 10.99 -4.25
C GLN A 80 3.15 9.98 -3.39
N GLU A 81 2.45 8.96 -2.89
CA GLU A 81 3.06 7.86 -2.16
C GLU A 81 3.85 6.93 -3.11
N LEU A 82 4.99 6.42 -2.64
CA LEU A 82 5.81 5.46 -3.39
C LEU A 82 5.57 4.05 -2.86
N ILE A 83 5.22 3.10 -3.71
CA ILE A 83 5.29 1.68 -3.38
C ILE A 83 6.66 1.14 -3.79
N VAL A 84 7.44 0.72 -2.79
CA VAL A 84 8.85 0.32 -2.97
C VAL A 84 9.08 -1.18 -2.80
N HIS A 85 8.11 -1.90 -2.22
CA HIS A 85 8.19 -3.33 -1.92
C HIS A 85 6.80 -3.96 -1.99
N ALA A 86 6.69 -5.12 -2.61
CA ALA A 86 5.52 -5.97 -2.51
C ALA A 86 5.96 -7.45 -2.50
N MET A 87 5.39 -8.23 -1.60
CA MET A 87 5.54 -9.69 -1.60
C MET A 87 4.37 -10.33 -0.86
N LYS A 88 4.23 -11.66 -0.97
CA LYS A 88 3.27 -12.39 -0.14
C LYS A 88 3.52 -12.09 1.34
N ALA A 89 2.46 -11.70 2.05
CA ALA A 89 2.56 -11.27 3.44
C ALA A 89 3.14 -12.37 4.33
N ARG A 90 4.12 -12.00 5.17
CA ARG A 90 4.62 -12.89 6.20
C ARG A 90 3.54 -13.20 7.23
N LYS A 91 3.49 -14.45 7.70
CA LYS A 91 2.52 -14.89 8.74
C LYS A 91 2.56 -14.02 10.00
N SER A 92 3.73 -13.50 10.37
CA SER A 92 3.87 -12.59 11.52
C SER A 92 3.14 -11.26 11.34
N TYR A 93 3.11 -10.72 10.13
CA TYR A 93 2.39 -9.48 9.82
C TYR A 93 0.88 -9.69 9.75
N LEU A 94 0.44 -10.80 9.14
CA LEU A 94 -0.98 -11.18 9.16
C LEU A 94 -1.53 -11.28 10.58
N ARG A 95 -0.76 -11.91 11.50
CA ARG A 95 -1.16 -12.02 12.91
C ARG A 95 -1.29 -10.67 13.62
N LYS A 96 -0.50 -9.65 13.25
CA LYS A 96 -0.60 -8.31 13.84
C LYS A 96 -1.95 -7.65 13.53
N GLU A 97 -2.56 -8.01 12.40
CA GLU A 97 -3.88 -7.54 11.97
C GLU A 97 -5.03 -8.51 12.29
N GLY A 98 -4.77 -9.54 13.11
CA GLY A 98 -5.77 -10.56 13.48
C GLY A 98 -6.14 -11.50 12.33
N LEU A 99 -5.32 -11.59 11.28
CA LEU A 99 -5.53 -12.45 10.11
C LEU A 99 -4.80 -13.79 10.29
N ARG A 100 -5.32 -14.84 9.64
CA ARG A 100 -4.76 -16.20 9.67
C ARG A 100 -3.92 -16.53 8.44
#